data_AF-A0A1B8EBK7-F1
#
_entry.id   AF-A0A1B8EBK7-F1
#
_cell.length_a   1.000
_cell.length_b   1.000
_cell.length_c   1.000
_cell.angle_alpha   90.00
_cell.angle_beta   90.00
_cell.angle_gamma   90.00
#
_symmetry.space_group_name_H-M   'P 1'
#
loop_
_entity.id
_entity.type
_entity.pdbx_description
1 polymer ?
#
loop_
_entity_poly.entity_id
_entity_poly.type
_entity_poly.pdbx_seq_one_letter_code
_entity_poly.pdbx_strand_id
1 'polypeptide(L)'
;MAHVHFTAELGIHSFLCQIVSGVISPTPEAAICGGSGSSYSLEGTGTVINYSAGSPYVASLAACSAKCVATATCSAIYFIQGRYCNLKYGPRAFLSGVGNPPFAFYEASCFKCATSSTAITSKPSSTVSTVSSTTTSTTASTSAACGIISGQAAPTPAGAICGVKGSSHAMPDTGTIISYRNGSPYVADIATCGAQCLATSCCTSVYFIQGQYCNLKYGPNAFSANIGNPPLDFYEASCFTCGRLSCSTSTTAYNTELTTTFTQPAQCSRGVVTQMAYSGNGIWKNAIIPVPTSTITSCFPTQFADSVIARAVSSTILPPFAKLVCPKDWESTYFNSTYLICCPPNFGPYLPNRDSVDRPGLDALCTSSIVRNVLMDISSYDLTAFATVIVTSAPTYGVLVLADAFDGTALHPRPT
;
A
#
# COMPACT_ATOMS: atom_id res chain seq x y z
N MET A 1 -55.38 18.04 -8.84
CA MET A 1 -54.74 18.45 -10.10
C MET A 1 -53.37 19.04 -9.78
N ALA A 2 -52.33 18.40 -10.32
CA ALA A 2 -50.93 18.83 -10.48
C ALA A 2 -50.20 19.49 -9.29
N HIS A 3 -49.50 18.67 -8.50
CA HIS A 3 -48.23 19.07 -7.87
C HIS A 3 -47.12 18.96 -8.92
N VAL A 4 -46.45 20.06 -9.25
CA VAL A 4 -45.23 20.06 -10.09
C VAL A 4 -44.03 20.12 -9.16
N HIS A 5 -43.33 18.99 -9.06
CA HIS A 5 -42.02 18.85 -8.42
C HIS A 5 -40.95 19.31 -9.42
N PHE A 6 -40.13 20.29 -9.04
CA PHE A 6 -38.87 20.59 -9.74
C PHE A 6 -37.77 19.77 -9.05
N THR A 7 -37.42 18.62 -9.62
CA THR A 7 -36.21 17.88 -9.27
C THR A 7 -35.08 18.35 -10.17
N ALA A 8 -34.06 18.98 -9.57
CA ALA A 8 -32.79 19.23 -10.24
C ALA A 8 -32.06 17.89 -10.46
N GLU A 9 -31.85 17.52 -11.72
CA GLU A 9 -30.90 16.47 -12.09
C GLU A 9 -29.46 16.95 -11.81
N LEU A 10 -28.83 16.41 -10.76
CA LEU A 10 -27.38 16.42 -10.62
C LEU A 10 -26.83 15.13 -11.22
N GLY A 11 -26.59 15.17 -12.54
CA GLY A 11 -25.88 14.11 -13.24
C GLY A 11 -24.41 14.08 -12.82
N ILE A 12 -24.03 13.18 -11.92
CA ILE A 12 -22.62 12.89 -11.62
C ILE A 12 -22.14 11.80 -12.58
N HIS A 13 -21.74 12.24 -13.78
CA HIS A 13 -20.93 11.44 -14.68
C HIS A 13 -19.50 11.32 -14.10
N SER A 14 -19.25 10.29 -13.29
CA SER A 14 -17.88 9.92 -12.90
C SER A 14 -17.18 9.16 -14.04
N PHE A 15 -16.67 9.91 -15.01
CA PHE A 15 -15.69 9.39 -15.97
C PHE A 15 -14.28 9.46 -15.36
N LEU A 16 -13.55 8.34 -15.36
CA LEU A 16 -12.12 8.33 -15.04
C LEU A 16 -11.36 9.19 -16.05
N CYS A 17 -10.89 10.36 -15.62
CA CYS A 17 -10.14 11.31 -16.42
C CYS A 17 -8.74 10.78 -16.74
N GLN A 18 -8.57 10.08 -17.86
CA GLN A 18 -7.24 9.59 -18.27
C GLN A 18 -6.42 10.67 -18.99
N ILE A 19 -7.07 11.65 -19.62
CA ILE A 19 -6.43 12.72 -20.40
C ILE A 19 -7.16 14.04 -20.16
N VAL A 20 -6.42 15.09 -19.81
CA VAL A 20 -6.93 16.47 -19.72
C VAL A 20 -6.71 17.15 -21.06
N SER A 21 -7.78 17.66 -21.69
CA SER A 21 -7.71 18.33 -23.01
C SER A 21 -6.99 19.68 -22.95
N GLY A 22 -6.81 20.25 -21.75
CA GLY A 22 -6.15 21.54 -21.53
C GLY A 22 -6.75 22.29 -20.34
N VAL A 23 -6.28 23.52 -20.14
CA VAL A 23 -6.89 24.48 -19.21
C VAL A 23 -8.17 25.02 -19.86
N ILE A 24 -9.27 25.08 -19.11
CA ILE A 24 -10.55 25.61 -19.60
C ILE A 24 -10.38 27.09 -19.97
N SER A 25 -10.88 27.45 -21.15
CA SER A 25 -10.98 28.85 -21.60
C SER A 25 -12.44 29.14 -22.03
N PRO A 26 -13.06 30.23 -21.55
CA PRO A 26 -12.53 31.20 -20.58
C PRO A 26 -12.38 30.60 -19.17
N THR A 27 -11.47 31.16 -18.37
CA THR A 27 -11.24 30.75 -16.97
C THR A 27 -12.55 30.81 -16.18
N PRO A 28 -12.91 29.76 -15.42
CA PRO A 28 -14.11 29.78 -14.58
C PRO A 28 -14.11 30.96 -13.62
N GLU A 29 -15.29 31.54 -13.39
CA GLU A 29 -15.46 32.67 -12.47
C GLU A 29 -14.96 32.28 -11.07
N ALA A 30 -14.15 33.16 -10.47
CA ALA A 30 -13.43 32.98 -9.21
C ALA A 30 -12.29 31.93 -9.17
N ALA A 31 -12.01 31.15 -10.22
CA ALA A 31 -10.90 30.17 -10.23
C ALA A 31 -9.54 30.81 -10.59
N ILE A 32 -8.44 30.30 -10.01
CA ILE A 32 -7.09 30.66 -10.44
C ILE A 32 -6.51 29.53 -11.29
N CYS A 33 -6.30 29.79 -12.57
CA CYS A 33 -5.76 28.83 -13.54
C CYS A 33 -4.44 29.33 -14.12
N GLY A 34 -3.32 29.04 -13.44
CA GLY A 34 -1.97 29.45 -13.84
C GLY A 34 -1.40 30.61 -13.00
N GLY A 35 -1.82 30.75 -11.74
CA GLY A 35 -1.27 31.75 -10.83
C GLY A 35 0.18 31.45 -10.46
N SER A 36 1.06 32.45 -10.45
CA SER A 36 2.46 32.27 -10.03
C SER A 36 2.61 32.57 -8.55
N GLY A 37 3.06 31.61 -7.73
CA GLY A 37 3.15 31.81 -6.29
C GLY A 37 3.56 30.57 -5.47
N SER A 38 3.29 30.60 -4.17
CA SER A 38 3.60 29.49 -3.25
C SER A 38 2.41 29.13 -2.36
N SER A 39 2.49 27.97 -1.72
CA SER A 39 1.49 27.56 -0.72
C SER A 39 1.87 28.08 0.66
N TYR A 40 0.87 28.41 1.48
CA TYR A 40 1.06 28.66 2.92
C TYR A 40 0.26 27.64 3.75
N SER A 41 0.52 27.59 5.05
CA SER A 41 -0.24 26.72 5.95
C SER A 41 -1.60 27.34 6.27
N LEU A 42 -2.68 26.65 5.91
CA LEU A 42 -4.07 27.02 6.24
C LEU A 42 -4.78 25.80 6.84
N GLU A 43 -5.55 26.00 7.90
CA GLU A 43 -6.32 24.93 8.53
C GLU A 43 -7.27 24.26 7.53
N GLY A 44 -7.36 22.92 7.57
CA GLY A 44 -8.15 22.14 6.62
C GLY A 44 -7.53 21.99 5.23
N THR A 45 -6.32 22.49 4.99
CA THR A 45 -5.57 22.28 3.75
C THR A 45 -4.42 21.31 3.94
N GLY A 46 -4.06 20.59 2.88
CA GLY A 46 -2.92 19.67 2.94
C GLY A 46 -2.47 19.19 1.57
N THR A 47 -1.37 18.45 1.57
CA THR A 47 -0.85 17.80 0.37
C THR A 47 -1.44 16.40 0.27
N VAL A 48 -2.14 16.11 -0.82
CA VAL A 48 -2.63 14.76 -1.11
C VAL A 48 -1.45 13.90 -1.59
N ILE A 49 -0.73 14.39 -2.60
CA ILE A 49 0.43 13.72 -3.21
C ILE A 49 1.43 14.78 -3.67
N ASN A 50 2.73 14.50 -3.51
CA ASN A 50 3.82 15.29 -4.07
C ASN A 50 4.63 14.42 -5.02
N TYR A 51 4.68 14.82 -6.29
CA TYR A 51 5.54 14.21 -7.31
C TYR A 51 6.75 15.11 -7.58
N SER A 52 7.94 14.53 -7.60
CA SER A 52 9.21 15.22 -7.82
C SER A 52 9.83 14.92 -9.20
N ALA A 53 10.96 15.57 -9.50
CA ALA A 53 11.75 15.34 -10.71
C ALA A 53 12.01 13.85 -10.95
N GLY A 54 11.80 13.39 -12.19
CA GLY A 54 11.87 11.97 -12.56
C GLY A 54 10.51 11.27 -12.60
N SER A 55 9.47 11.84 -11.98
CA SER A 55 8.10 11.33 -12.11
C SER A 55 7.50 11.67 -13.48
N PRO A 56 6.76 10.75 -14.14
CA PRO A 56 6.05 11.07 -15.38
C PRO A 56 4.99 12.16 -15.18
N TYR A 57 4.53 12.38 -13.94
CA TYR A 57 3.51 13.37 -13.60
C TYR A 57 4.05 14.79 -13.46
N VAL A 58 5.37 14.97 -13.39
CA VAL A 58 5.99 16.31 -13.49
C VAL A 58 6.33 16.68 -14.93
N ALA A 59 6.27 15.74 -15.88
CA ALA A 59 6.71 15.96 -17.26
C ALA A 59 5.88 17.01 -18.00
N SER A 60 4.59 17.15 -17.66
CA SER A 60 3.69 18.13 -18.25
C SER A 60 2.55 18.51 -17.31
N LEU A 61 1.98 19.70 -17.53
CA LEU A 61 0.80 20.15 -16.81
C LEU A 61 -0.37 19.18 -16.97
N ALA A 62 -0.56 18.61 -18.16
CA ALA A 62 -1.63 17.65 -18.46
C ALA A 62 -1.48 16.36 -17.64
N ALA A 63 -0.26 15.84 -17.48
CA ALA A 63 -0.01 14.66 -16.66
C ALA A 63 -0.28 14.93 -15.17
N CYS A 64 0.10 16.12 -14.69
CA CYS A 64 -0.15 16.55 -13.31
C CYS A 64 -1.64 16.76 -13.03
N SER A 65 -2.34 17.50 -13.90
CA SER A 65 -3.76 17.81 -13.72
C SER A 65 -4.66 16.60 -13.89
N ALA A 66 -4.33 15.65 -14.78
CA ALA A 66 -5.06 14.39 -14.90
C ALA A 66 -5.07 13.60 -13.58
N LYS A 67 -3.96 13.63 -12.82
CA LYS A 67 -3.92 13.03 -11.49
C LYS A 67 -4.77 13.75 -10.48
N CYS A 68 -4.82 15.08 -10.52
CA CYS A 68 -5.69 15.83 -9.64
C CYS A 68 -7.16 15.53 -9.93
N VAL A 69 -7.60 15.60 -11.17
CA VAL A 69 -9.01 15.36 -11.54
C VAL A 69 -9.43 13.90 -11.29
N ALA A 70 -8.49 12.94 -11.37
CA ALA A 70 -8.75 11.54 -11.02
C ALA A 70 -8.73 11.25 -9.51
N THR A 71 -8.34 12.21 -8.67
CA THR A 71 -8.24 12.06 -7.22
C THR A 71 -9.37 12.84 -6.56
N ALA A 72 -10.36 12.14 -5.99
CA ALA A 72 -11.61 12.74 -5.48
C ALA A 72 -11.40 13.86 -4.43
N THR A 73 -10.28 13.84 -3.70
CA THR A 73 -9.94 14.85 -2.68
C THR A 73 -9.08 16.00 -3.20
N CYS A 74 -8.64 15.97 -4.47
CA CYS A 74 -7.78 17.03 -5.01
C CYS A 74 -8.60 18.26 -5.39
N SER A 75 -8.32 19.39 -4.73
CA SER A 75 -8.92 20.70 -5.01
C SER A 75 -8.02 21.62 -5.84
N ALA A 76 -6.70 21.40 -5.84
CA ALA A 76 -5.75 22.22 -6.61
C ALA A 76 -4.40 21.51 -6.86
N ILE A 77 -3.61 22.05 -7.78
CA ILE A 77 -2.22 21.66 -8.03
C ILE A 77 -1.25 22.84 -7.91
N TYR A 78 -0.04 22.56 -7.44
CA TYR A 78 1.14 23.42 -7.59
C TYR A 78 2.15 22.71 -8.48
N PHE A 79 2.46 23.31 -9.63
CA PHE A 79 3.19 22.65 -10.70
C PHE A 79 4.42 23.45 -11.13
N ILE A 80 5.54 22.74 -11.29
CA ILE A 80 6.74 23.22 -11.99
C ILE A 80 7.16 22.10 -12.94
N GLN A 81 7.12 22.38 -14.24
CA GLN A 81 7.44 21.37 -15.24
C GLN A 81 8.83 20.77 -15.03
N GLY A 82 8.89 19.44 -15.09
CA GLY A 82 10.10 18.64 -14.87
C GLY A 82 10.58 18.57 -13.42
N ARG A 83 9.95 19.28 -12.48
CA ARG A 83 10.41 19.35 -11.08
C ARG A 83 9.37 18.96 -10.04
N TYR A 84 8.16 19.51 -10.12
CA TYR A 84 7.16 19.32 -9.07
C TYR A 84 5.73 19.26 -9.61
N CYS A 85 4.94 18.36 -9.03
CA CYS A 85 3.49 18.32 -9.18
C CYS A 85 2.90 17.97 -7.81
N ASN A 86 2.37 18.98 -7.12
CA ASN A 86 1.81 18.82 -5.78
C ASN A 86 0.28 18.89 -5.87
N LEU A 87 -0.41 17.79 -5.59
CA LEU A 87 -1.86 17.75 -5.45
C LEU A 87 -2.22 18.20 -4.04
N LYS A 88 -3.17 19.13 -3.93
CA LYS A 88 -3.63 19.71 -2.66
C LYS A 88 -5.10 19.41 -2.45
N TYR A 89 -5.50 19.29 -1.19
CA TYR A 89 -6.90 19.26 -0.78
C TYR A 89 -7.21 20.44 0.15
N GLY A 90 -8.50 20.74 0.30
CA GLY A 90 -8.99 21.78 1.19
C GLY A 90 -9.14 23.16 0.53
N PRO A 91 -9.41 24.21 1.33
CA PRO A 91 -9.55 25.59 0.85
C PRO A 91 -8.27 26.15 0.18
N ARG A 92 -8.41 27.25 -0.58
CA ARG A 92 -7.31 27.87 -1.32
C ARG A 92 -6.24 28.43 -0.38
N ALA A 93 -5.09 27.76 -0.30
CA ALA A 93 -3.90 28.20 0.44
C ALA A 93 -2.80 28.77 -0.47
N PHE A 94 -3.13 29.72 -1.34
CA PHE A 94 -2.22 30.29 -2.35
C PHE A 94 -1.82 31.74 -2.04
N LEU A 95 -0.52 32.02 -2.03
CA LEU A 95 0.05 33.37 -2.00
C LEU A 95 0.62 33.71 -3.37
N SER A 96 0.10 34.78 -3.99
CA SER A 96 0.54 35.25 -5.30
C SER A 96 1.88 35.97 -5.24
N GLY A 97 2.75 35.75 -6.24
CA GLY A 97 4.00 36.49 -6.44
C GLY A 97 5.16 36.09 -5.51
N VAL A 98 5.01 35.03 -4.72
CA VAL A 98 6.02 34.58 -3.74
C VAL A 98 6.54 33.16 -4.07
N GLY A 99 7.77 32.85 -3.64
CA GLY A 99 8.43 31.57 -3.87
C GLY A 99 9.67 31.66 -4.77
N ASN A 100 10.64 30.75 -4.59
CA ASN A 100 11.85 30.68 -5.41
C ASN A 100 12.25 29.21 -5.70
N PRO A 101 11.98 28.68 -6.91
CA PRO A 101 11.13 29.28 -7.95
C PRO A 101 9.64 29.31 -7.53
N PRO A 102 8.84 30.25 -8.04
CA PRO A 102 7.39 30.22 -7.82
C PRO A 102 6.76 29.05 -8.58
N PHE A 103 5.70 28.45 -8.01
CA PHE A 103 4.91 27.41 -8.65
C PHE A 103 3.84 28.01 -9.54
N ALA A 104 3.45 27.29 -10.59
CA ALA A 104 2.20 27.53 -11.30
C ALA A 104 1.04 26.83 -10.55
N PHE A 105 0.10 27.61 -10.05
CA PHE A 105 -1.07 27.17 -9.29
C PHE A 105 -2.30 27.06 -10.18
N TYR A 106 -3.01 25.94 -10.08
CA TYR A 106 -4.28 25.71 -10.77
C TYR A 106 -5.27 25.06 -9.82
N GLU A 107 -6.51 25.52 -9.82
CA GLU A 107 -7.61 24.79 -9.18
C GLU A 107 -8.05 23.59 -10.02
N ALA A 108 -8.61 22.56 -9.38
CA ALA A 108 -9.11 21.39 -10.09
C ALA A 108 -10.20 21.76 -11.10
N SER A 109 -10.99 22.80 -10.80
CA SER A 109 -12.00 23.39 -11.70
C SER A 109 -11.42 23.97 -13.00
N CYS A 110 -10.09 24.15 -13.10
CA CYS A 110 -9.42 24.64 -14.30
C CYS A 110 -9.32 23.62 -15.44
N PHE A 111 -9.71 22.35 -15.22
CA PHE A 111 -9.43 21.25 -16.15
C PHE A 111 -10.70 20.51 -16.57
N LYS A 112 -10.76 20.11 -17.85
CA LYS A 112 -11.79 19.21 -18.40
C LYS A 112 -11.18 17.91 -18.92
N CYS A 113 -11.90 16.81 -18.76
CA CYS A 113 -11.50 15.50 -19.27
C CYS A 113 -11.87 15.32 -20.75
N ALA A 114 -10.96 14.72 -21.52
CA ALA A 114 -11.21 14.36 -22.91
C ALA A 114 -11.99 13.05 -22.99
N THR A 115 -13.12 13.01 -23.72
CA THR A 115 -13.81 11.77 -24.09
C THR A 115 -13.16 11.19 -25.36
N SER A 116 -12.65 9.96 -25.29
CA SER A 116 -12.03 9.29 -26.45
C SER A 116 -13.09 8.63 -27.35
N SER A 117 -13.20 9.11 -28.59
CA SER A 117 -13.81 8.40 -29.71
C SER A 117 -12.70 8.04 -30.70
N THR A 118 -12.58 6.76 -31.07
CA THR A 118 -12.36 6.19 -32.43
C THR A 118 -11.83 4.76 -32.30
N ALA A 119 -12.55 3.79 -32.88
CA ALA A 119 -12.23 2.37 -32.93
C ALA A 119 -11.41 2.02 -34.19
N ILE A 120 -10.44 1.10 -34.08
CA ILE A 120 -9.93 0.34 -35.23
C ILE A 120 -9.78 -1.14 -34.87
N THR A 121 -10.48 -1.95 -35.65
CA THR A 121 -10.66 -3.39 -35.68
C THR A 121 -9.40 -4.17 -36.07
N SER A 122 -9.08 -5.26 -35.36
CA SER A 122 -8.61 -6.52 -35.99
C SER A 122 -8.64 -7.72 -35.00
N LYS A 123 -8.88 -8.89 -35.58
CA LYS A 123 -9.39 -10.17 -35.03
C LYS A 123 -8.25 -11.13 -34.58
N PRO A 124 -8.46 -12.03 -33.59
CA PRO A 124 -7.44 -12.99 -33.15
C PRO A 124 -7.55 -14.36 -33.85
N SER A 125 -6.41 -15.08 -33.96
CA SER A 125 -6.34 -16.50 -34.31
C SER A 125 -5.56 -17.24 -33.22
N SER A 126 -6.13 -18.32 -32.71
CA SER A 126 -5.68 -19.13 -31.59
C SER A 126 -5.22 -20.51 -32.06
N THR A 127 -4.24 -21.10 -31.36
CA THR A 127 -4.09 -22.56 -31.28
C THR A 127 -3.52 -22.96 -29.92
N VAL A 128 -4.25 -23.87 -29.26
CA VAL A 128 -4.00 -24.54 -27.99
C VAL A 128 -3.16 -25.79 -28.23
N SER A 129 -2.36 -26.22 -27.26
CA SER A 129 -2.01 -27.65 -27.10
C SER A 129 -1.78 -28.00 -25.63
N THR A 130 -2.39 -29.12 -25.25
CA THR A 130 -2.52 -29.71 -23.92
C THR A 130 -1.58 -30.91 -23.82
N VAL A 131 -0.87 -31.12 -22.71
CA VAL A 131 -0.28 -32.43 -22.36
C VAL A 131 -0.40 -32.66 -20.86
N SER A 132 -1.00 -33.80 -20.48
CA SER A 132 -1.09 -34.35 -19.12
C SER A 132 0.06 -35.33 -18.82
N SER A 133 0.46 -35.44 -17.56
CA SER A 133 1.02 -36.68 -16.98
C SER A 133 0.91 -36.70 -15.45
N THR A 134 0.79 -37.90 -14.89
CA THR A 134 0.12 -38.25 -13.62
C THR A 134 1.09 -38.68 -12.51
N THR A 135 0.80 -38.25 -11.26
CA THR A 135 1.03 -38.80 -9.89
C THR A 135 2.35 -39.48 -9.46
N THR A 136 2.84 -39.17 -8.25
CA THR A 136 2.93 -40.10 -7.08
C THR A 136 3.12 -39.33 -5.76
N SER A 137 2.46 -39.79 -4.70
CA SER A 137 2.27 -39.19 -3.36
C SER A 137 3.40 -39.49 -2.36
N THR A 138 3.65 -38.60 -1.39
CA THR A 138 4.18 -38.99 -0.07
C THR A 138 3.79 -37.95 1.00
N THR A 139 3.23 -38.42 2.11
CA THR A 139 2.69 -37.66 3.25
C THR A 139 3.77 -37.24 4.26
N ALA A 140 3.77 -35.97 4.66
CA ALA A 140 4.36 -35.50 5.92
C ALA A 140 3.61 -34.26 6.43
N SER A 141 3.07 -34.36 7.64
CA SER A 141 2.32 -33.29 8.31
C SER A 141 3.28 -32.33 9.01
N THR A 142 3.43 -31.14 8.43
CA THR A 142 3.96 -29.93 9.07
C THR A 142 3.05 -28.77 8.70
N SER A 143 2.71 -27.91 9.67
CA SER A 143 1.96 -26.67 9.47
C SER A 143 2.67 -25.77 8.44
N ALA A 144 2.35 -25.94 7.15
CA ALA A 144 2.97 -25.25 6.04
C ALA A 144 2.17 -23.99 5.68
N ALA A 145 2.86 -22.85 5.56
CA ALA A 145 2.39 -21.74 4.76
C ALA A 145 1.96 -22.26 3.37
N CYS A 146 0.90 -21.70 2.80
CA CYS A 146 0.23 -22.14 1.57
C CYS A 146 1.20 -22.15 0.36
N GLY A 147 2.01 -23.21 0.24
CA GLY A 147 3.10 -23.29 -0.73
C GLY A 147 2.65 -23.76 -2.11
N ILE A 148 1.54 -24.51 -2.20
CA ILE A 148 0.94 -24.96 -3.47
C ILE A 148 -0.58 -25.04 -3.28
N ILE A 149 -1.32 -24.20 -4.01
CA ILE A 149 -2.76 -24.37 -4.18
C ILE A 149 -2.99 -25.60 -5.08
N SER A 150 -3.75 -26.59 -4.60
CA SER A 150 -4.08 -27.82 -5.37
C SER A 150 -5.05 -27.58 -6.54
N GLY A 151 -5.56 -26.36 -6.66
CA GLY A 151 -6.49 -25.92 -7.71
C GLY A 151 -7.57 -24.99 -7.16
N GLN A 152 -8.46 -24.53 -8.03
CA GLN A 152 -9.70 -23.89 -7.60
C GLN A 152 -10.54 -24.89 -6.80
N ALA A 153 -11.26 -24.40 -5.79
CA ALA A 153 -12.18 -25.20 -5.00
C ALA A 153 -13.20 -25.90 -5.91
N ALA A 154 -13.24 -27.24 -5.89
CA ALA A 154 -14.16 -28.05 -6.68
C ALA A 154 -14.98 -28.97 -5.75
N PRO A 155 -16.32 -28.85 -5.72
CA PRO A 155 -17.14 -27.88 -6.46
C PRO A 155 -16.96 -26.44 -5.96
N THR A 156 -17.28 -25.46 -6.81
CA THR A 156 -17.29 -24.04 -6.45
C THR A 156 -18.12 -23.85 -5.17
N PRO A 157 -17.58 -23.18 -4.13
CA PRO A 157 -18.33 -22.94 -2.90
C PRO A 157 -19.64 -22.21 -3.19
N ALA A 158 -20.70 -22.60 -2.50
CA ALA A 158 -22.01 -21.97 -2.68
C ALA A 158 -21.94 -20.46 -2.42
N GLY A 159 -22.33 -19.66 -3.41
CA GLY A 159 -22.33 -18.20 -3.33
C GLY A 159 -21.01 -17.51 -3.68
N ALA A 160 -19.92 -18.26 -3.89
CA ALA A 160 -18.63 -17.67 -4.28
C ALA A 160 -18.57 -17.37 -5.78
N ILE A 161 -18.00 -16.23 -6.14
CA ILE A 161 -17.74 -15.85 -7.53
C ILE A 161 -16.31 -16.25 -7.90
N CYS A 162 -16.16 -17.26 -8.76
CA CYS A 162 -14.86 -17.79 -9.16
C CYS A 162 -14.70 -17.75 -10.69
N GLY A 163 -13.76 -16.95 -11.19
CA GLY A 163 -13.41 -16.87 -12.60
C GLY A 163 -14.38 -16.08 -13.46
N VAL A 164 -15.17 -15.18 -12.86
CA VAL A 164 -16.09 -14.33 -13.63
C VAL A 164 -15.36 -13.10 -14.12
N LYS A 165 -15.52 -12.80 -15.41
CA LYS A 165 -14.93 -11.62 -16.06
C LYS A 165 -15.63 -10.35 -15.60
N GLY A 166 -14.87 -9.32 -15.24
CA GLY A 166 -15.43 -8.02 -14.88
C GLY A 166 -14.39 -7.02 -14.38
N SER A 167 -14.83 -6.03 -13.60
CA SER A 167 -13.97 -4.98 -13.04
C SER A 167 -14.39 -4.62 -11.63
N SER A 168 -13.44 -4.08 -10.87
CA SER A 168 -13.73 -3.51 -9.55
C SER A 168 -14.34 -2.13 -9.69
N HIS A 169 -15.37 -1.81 -8.92
CA HIS A 169 -15.82 -0.44 -8.70
C HIS A 169 -15.33 0.08 -7.34
N ALA A 170 -15.38 1.39 -7.14
CA ALA A 170 -15.06 1.98 -5.84
C ALA A 170 -16.25 1.78 -4.89
N MET A 171 -16.00 1.19 -3.73
CA MET A 171 -16.96 1.03 -2.65
C MET A 171 -16.25 1.37 -1.33
N PRO A 172 -16.93 2.00 -0.35
CA PRO A 172 -16.38 2.18 0.99
C PRO A 172 -15.83 0.87 1.55
N ASP A 173 -14.73 0.97 2.30
CA ASP A 173 -14.06 -0.17 2.94
C ASP A 173 -13.52 -1.24 1.99
N THR A 174 -13.39 -0.93 0.69
CA THR A 174 -12.74 -1.80 -0.31
C THR A 174 -11.49 -1.16 -0.88
N GLY A 175 -10.49 -1.97 -1.20
CA GLY A 175 -9.24 -1.45 -1.75
C GLY A 175 -8.33 -2.53 -2.29
N THR A 176 -7.29 -2.10 -3.00
CA THR A 176 -6.21 -2.99 -3.46
C THR A 176 -5.17 -3.11 -2.36
N ILE A 177 -4.89 -4.34 -1.93
CA ILE A 177 -3.83 -4.64 -0.98
C ILE A 177 -2.49 -4.66 -1.72
N ILE A 178 -2.40 -5.49 -2.76
CA ILE A 178 -1.17 -5.69 -3.54
C ILE A 178 -1.55 -5.82 -5.02
N SER A 179 -0.74 -5.23 -5.91
CA SER A 179 -0.88 -5.33 -7.36
C SER A 179 0.41 -5.84 -7.99
N TYR A 180 0.45 -7.12 -8.34
CA TYR A 180 1.52 -7.67 -9.15
C TYR A 180 1.25 -7.43 -10.64
N ARG A 181 2.30 -7.12 -11.39
CA ARG A 181 2.25 -6.79 -12.83
C ARG A 181 3.10 -7.75 -13.67
N ASN A 182 3.04 -7.61 -14.99
CA ASN A 182 3.88 -8.32 -15.95
C ASN A 182 5.36 -8.34 -15.51
N GLY A 183 5.97 -9.52 -15.53
CA GLY A 183 7.32 -9.80 -15.02
C GLY A 183 7.35 -10.38 -13.60
N SER A 184 6.24 -10.31 -12.84
CA SER A 184 6.15 -10.96 -11.53
C SER A 184 5.85 -12.46 -11.67
N PRO A 185 6.49 -13.35 -10.88
CA PRO A 185 6.12 -14.77 -10.87
C PRO A 185 4.67 -14.99 -10.42
N TYR A 186 4.10 -14.05 -9.67
CA TYR A 186 2.74 -14.14 -9.12
C TYR A 186 1.63 -13.82 -10.14
N VAL A 187 1.98 -13.37 -11.35
CA VAL A 187 1.02 -13.24 -12.45
C VAL A 187 1.03 -14.47 -13.38
N ALA A 188 1.89 -15.46 -13.16
CA ALA A 188 2.06 -16.61 -14.06
C ALA A 188 0.79 -17.45 -14.22
N ASP A 189 0.06 -17.67 -13.12
CA ASP A 189 -1.20 -18.38 -13.09
C ASP A 189 -2.06 -17.97 -11.88
N ILE A 190 -3.34 -18.35 -11.93
CA ILE A 190 -4.30 -17.98 -10.89
C ILE A 190 -4.04 -18.71 -9.56
N ALA A 191 -3.42 -19.90 -9.58
CA ALA A 191 -3.10 -20.64 -8.36
C ALA A 191 -2.02 -19.91 -7.57
N THR A 192 -1.02 -19.37 -8.24
CA THR A 192 0.05 -18.58 -7.65
C THR A 192 -0.49 -17.26 -7.12
N CYS A 193 -1.35 -16.59 -7.89
CA CYS A 193 -1.99 -15.35 -7.48
C CYS A 193 -2.96 -15.54 -6.28
N GLY A 194 -3.76 -16.60 -6.30
CA GLY A 194 -4.64 -16.99 -5.20
C GLY A 194 -3.86 -17.38 -3.96
N ALA A 195 -2.69 -18.01 -4.10
CA ALA A 195 -1.83 -18.36 -2.96
C ALA A 195 -1.31 -17.09 -2.27
N GLN A 196 -0.96 -16.06 -3.04
CA GLN A 196 -0.63 -14.75 -2.47
C GLN A 196 -1.82 -14.15 -1.72
N CYS A 197 -3.03 -14.25 -2.27
CA CYS A 197 -4.23 -13.80 -1.57
C CYS A 197 -4.43 -14.54 -0.24
N LEU A 198 -4.38 -15.87 -0.23
CA LEU A 198 -4.54 -16.66 1.00
C LEU A 198 -3.40 -16.44 2.01
N ALA A 199 -2.20 -16.10 1.55
CA ALA A 199 -1.08 -15.75 2.40
C ALA A 199 -1.10 -14.27 2.86
N THR A 200 -1.99 -13.44 2.29
CA THR A 200 -2.10 -12.02 2.60
C THR A 200 -3.30 -11.78 3.50
N SER A 201 -3.04 -11.39 4.74
CA SER A 201 -4.07 -11.01 5.70
C SER A 201 -5.05 -9.99 5.09
N CYS A 202 -6.34 -10.19 5.33
CA CYS A 202 -7.44 -9.37 4.81
C CYS A 202 -7.69 -9.45 3.30
N CYS A 203 -7.00 -10.31 2.55
CA CYS A 203 -7.38 -10.56 1.16
C CYS A 203 -8.73 -11.28 1.08
N THR A 204 -9.73 -10.59 0.56
CA THR A 204 -11.08 -11.11 0.37
C THR A 204 -11.34 -11.51 -1.07
N SER A 205 -10.59 -10.94 -2.02
CA SER A 205 -10.76 -11.24 -3.45
C SER A 205 -9.53 -10.89 -4.29
N VAL A 206 -9.54 -11.38 -5.53
CA VAL A 206 -8.46 -11.27 -6.51
C VAL A 206 -9.02 -10.87 -7.86
N TYR A 207 -8.34 -9.92 -8.53
CA TYR A 207 -8.56 -9.61 -9.94
C TYR A 207 -7.32 -9.99 -10.74
N PHE A 208 -7.48 -10.91 -11.68
CA PHE A 208 -6.37 -11.59 -12.33
C PHE A 208 -6.47 -11.52 -13.86
N ILE A 209 -5.33 -11.30 -14.51
CA ILE A 209 -5.11 -11.57 -15.93
C ILE A 209 -3.77 -12.30 -16.03
N GLN A 210 -3.81 -13.51 -16.60
CA GLN A 210 -2.62 -14.34 -16.74
C GLN A 210 -1.49 -13.60 -17.47
N GLY A 211 -0.30 -13.62 -16.88
CA GLY A 211 0.90 -12.95 -17.38
C GLY A 211 0.91 -11.44 -17.24
N GLN A 212 -0.17 -10.81 -16.76
CA GLN A 212 -0.27 -9.34 -16.71
C GLN A 212 -0.59 -8.76 -15.35
N TYR A 213 -1.60 -9.27 -14.65
CA TYR A 213 -2.11 -8.66 -13.42
C TYR A 213 -2.51 -9.71 -12.38
N CYS A 214 -2.14 -9.46 -11.13
CA CYS A 214 -2.68 -10.14 -9.96
C CYS A 214 -2.91 -9.08 -8.89
N ASN A 215 -4.16 -8.65 -8.73
CA ASN A 215 -4.54 -7.61 -7.78
C ASN A 215 -5.31 -8.24 -6.62
N LEU A 216 -4.68 -8.26 -5.45
CA LEU A 216 -5.27 -8.69 -4.20
C LEU A 216 -6.09 -7.53 -3.64
N LYS A 217 -7.30 -7.83 -3.17
CA LYS A 217 -8.25 -6.83 -2.69
C LYS A 217 -8.74 -7.19 -1.30
N TYR A 218 -9.05 -6.17 -0.51
CA TYR A 218 -9.75 -6.31 0.76
C TYR A 218 -11.15 -5.67 0.68
N GLY A 219 -12.00 -6.02 1.64
CA GLY A 219 -13.31 -5.41 1.82
C GLY A 219 -14.47 -6.20 1.19
N PRO A 220 -15.69 -5.64 1.24
CA PRO A 220 -16.87 -6.20 0.60
C PRO A 220 -16.70 -6.35 -0.92
N ASN A 221 -17.57 -7.18 -1.52
CA ASN A 221 -17.50 -7.48 -2.93
C ASN A 221 -17.86 -6.24 -3.79
N ALA A 222 -16.83 -5.55 -4.30
CA ALA A 222 -16.97 -4.45 -5.23
C ALA A 222 -16.81 -4.89 -6.71
N PHE A 223 -17.30 -6.06 -7.06
CA PHE A 223 -17.23 -6.62 -8.42
C PHE A 223 -18.42 -6.21 -9.29
N SER A 224 -18.12 -5.81 -10.52
CA SER A 224 -19.11 -5.60 -11.58
C SER A 224 -18.82 -6.56 -12.73
N ALA A 225 -19.71 -7.55 -12.91
CA ALA A 225 -19.58 -8.56 -13.96
C ALA A 225 -19.68 -7.97 -15.37
N ASN A 226 -18.90 -8.54 -16.30
CA ASN A 226 -18.90 -8.22 -17.74
C ASN A 226 -18.62 -6.76 -18.10
N ILE A 227 -17.96 -6.01 -17.20
CA ILE A 227 -17.58 -4.61 -17.38
C ILE A 227 -16.05 -4.47 -17.28
N GLY A 228 -15.45 -3.55 -18.04
CA GLY A 228 -14.01 -3.28 -18.07
C GLY A 228 -13.33 -3.60 -19.39
N ASN A 229 -12.16 -2.99 -19.63
CA ASN A 229 -11.34 -3.26 -20.81
C ASN A 229 -9.83 -3.18 -20.46
N PRO A 230 -9.10 -4.31 -20.41
CA PRO A 230 -9.61 -5.68 -20.50
C PRO A 230 -10.40 -6.07 -19.23
N PRO A 231 -11.41 -6.95 -19.35
CA PRO A 231 -12.07 -7.50 -18.17
C PRO A 231 -11.13 -8.48 -17.44
N LEU A 232 -11.02 -8.30 -16.13
CA LEU A 232 -10.20 -9.12 -15.23
C LEU A 232 -11.01 -10.35 -14.79
N ASP A 233 -10.34 -11.48 -14.56
CA ASP A 233 -10.95 -12.62 -13.88
C ASP A 233 -11.05 -12.32 -12.39
N PHE A 234 -12.28 -12.30 -11.86
CA PHE A 234 -12.54 -12.11 -10.45
C PHE A 234 -12.68 -13.45 -9.72
N TYR A 235 -12.01 -13.56 -8.58
CA TYR A 235 -12.10 -14.68 -7.67
C TYR A 235 -12.26 -14.17 -6.26
N GLU A 236 -13.26 -14.65 -5.54
CA GLU A 236 -13.27 -14.52 -4.08
C GLU A 236 -12.17 -15.39 -3.46
N ALA A 237 -11.66 -15.00 -2.29
CA ALA A 237 -10.64 -15.78 -1.60
C ALA A 237 -11.11 -17.21 -1.29
N SER A 238 -12.42 -17.39 -1.07
CA SER A 238 -13.09 -18.69 -0.87
C SER A 238 -12.97 -19.63 -2.08
N CYS A 239 -12.70 -19.12 -3.29
CA CYS A 239 -12.46 -19.91 -4.49
C CYS A 239 -11.19 -20.75 -4.42
N PHE A 240 -10.36 -20.52 -3.41
CA PHE A 240 -9.07 -21.17 -3.23
C PHE A 240 -9.09 -22.01 -1.96
N THR A 241 -8.79 -23.29 -2.07
CA THR A 241 -8.58 -24.14 -0.90
C THR A 241 -7.10 -24.20 -0.54
N CYS A 242 -6.75 -23.70 0.64
CA CYS A 242 -5.61 -24.19 1.40
C CYS A 242 -6.13 -24.91 2.64
N GLY A 243 -5.39 -25.89 3.17
CA GLY A 243 -5.79 -26.60 4.39
C GLY A 243 -6.03 -25.59 5.53
N ARG A 244 -7.32 -25.37 5.87
CA ARG A 244 -7.88 -24.44 6.87
C ARG A 244 -7.09 -23.14 7.13
N LEU A 245 -7.62 -22.01 6.63
CA LEU A 245 -7.34 -20.67 7.16
C LEU A 245 -8.67 -20.00 7.57
N SER A 246 -8.71 -19.47 8.79
CA SER A 246 -9.85 -18.77 9.37
C SER A 246 -9.60 -17.27 9.29
N CYS A 247 -10.30 -16.55 8.41
CA CYS A 247 -10.37 -15.08 8.48
C CYS A 247 -11.63 -14.70 9.26
N SER A 248 -11.48 -14.14 10.46
CA SER A 248 -12.59 -13.55 11.22
C SER A 248 -12.58 -12.04 11.01
N THR A 249 -13.68 -11.48 10.52
CA THR A 249 -13.93 -10.03 10.42
C THR A 249 -14.28 -9.39 11.76
N SER A 250 -13.94 -10.04 12.87
CA SER A 250 -14.15 -9.50 14.20
C SER A 250 -12.86 -8.83 14.67
N THR A 251 -12.97 -7.64 15.28
CA THR A 251 -11.92 -6.93 16.01
C THR A 251 -11.34 -7.72 17.21
N THR A 252 -11.69 -9.01 17.34
CA THR A 252 -11.36 -9.91 18.44
C THR A 252 -10.40 -11.05 18.07
N ALA A 253 -9.71 -11.06 16.92
CA ALA A 253 -8.72 -12.13 16.68
C ALA A 253 -7.54 -11.76 15.75
N TYR A 254 -6.92 -10.60 15.90
CA TYR A 254 -5.50 -10.54 15.51
C TYR A 254 -4.73 -11.43 16.49
N ASN A 255 -3.97 -12.40 15.98
CA ASN A 255 -3.14 -13.23 16.85
C ASN A 255 -2.00 -12.36 17.42
N THR A 256 -2.19 -11.86 18.64
CA THR A 256 -1.20 -11.07 19.38
C THR A 256 -0.37 -11.95 20.33
N GLU A 257 -0.36 -13.26 20.10
CA GLU A 257 0.51 -14.20 20.81
C GLU A 257 1.66 -14.66 19.92
N LEU A 258 2.87 -14.24 20.28
CA LEU A 258 4.14 -14.74 19.74
C LEU A 258 4.86 -15.53 20.83
N THR A 259 4.61 -16.83 20.85
CA THR A 259 5.10 -17.76 21.90
C THR A 259 6.41 -18.48 21.51
N THR A 260 6.87 -18.31 20.28
CA THR A 260 8.06 -18.96 19.75
C THR A 260 9.05 -17.92 19.23
N THR A 261 10.34 -18.14 19.45
CA THR A 261 11.40 -17.29 18.87
C THR A 261 11.46 -17.46 17.36
N PHE A 262 11.14 -16.41 16.62
CA PHE A 262 11.30 -16.37 15.17
C PHE A 262 12.77 -16.22 14.80
N THR A 263 13.28 -17.09 13.92
CA THR A 263 14.63 -16.95 13.35
C THR A 263 14.53 -16.37 11.95
N GLN A 264 15.06 -15.16 11.77
CA GLN A 264 15.05 -14.50 10.46
C GLN A 264 15.90 -15.27 9.45
N PRO A 265 15.46 -15.37 8.18
CA PRO A 265 16.32 -15.85 7.10
C PRO A 265 17.61 -15.01 6.96
N ALA A 266 18.70 -15.63 6.50
CA ALA A 266 20.01 -14.97 6.42
C ALA A 266 20.02 -13.70 5.55
N GLN A 267 19.14 -13.62 4.55
CA GLN A 267 18.99 -12.42 3.73
C GLN A 267 18.41 -11.22 4.51
N CYS A 268 17.66 -11.47 5.58
CA CYS A 268 17.04 -10.44 6.41
C CYS A 268 17.97 -9.95 7.54
N SER A 269 18.96 -10.74 7.94
CA SER A 269 19.87 -10.41 9.05
C SER A 269 21.09 -9.57 8.62
N ARG A 270 21.32 -9.36 7.32
CA ARG A 270 22.49 -8.64 6.77
C ARG A 270 22.47 -7.11 6.92
N GLY A 271 21.69 -6.57 7.86
CA GLY A 271 21.72 -5.12 8.17
C GLY A 271 21.25 -4.23 7.01
N VAL A 272 20.39 -4.76 6.13
CA VAL A 272 19.90 -4.00 4.97
C VAL A 272 19.05 -2.82 5.46
N VAL A 273 19.57 -1.62 5.23
CA VAL A 273 18.83 -0.38 5.41
C VAL A 273 18.03 -0.09 4.14
N THR A 274 16.83 0.42 4.34
CA THR A 274 15.82 0.70 3.34
C THR A 274 15.47 2.18 3.39
N GLN A 275 15.54 2.85 2.25
CA GLN A 275 14.98 4.19 2.14
C GLN A 275 13.51 4.08 1.73
N MET A 276 12.63 4.54 2.61
CA MET A 276 11.18 4.45 2.40
C MET A 276 10.69 5.62 1.55
N ALA A 277 9.92 5.35 0.49
CA ALA A 277 9.34 6.42 -0.33
C ALA A 277 8.25 7.20 0.42
N TYR A 278 7.57 6.56 1.39
CA TYR A 278 6.44 7.17 2.12
C TYR A 278 6.88 8.15 3.22
N SER A 279 8.00 7.90 3.92
CA SER A 279 8.47 8.76 5.03
C SER A 279 9.42 9.88 4.57
N GLY A 280 9.50 10.17 3.28
CA GLY A 280 10.47 11.11 2.71
C GLY A 280 11.91 10.60 2.78
N ASN A 281 12.81 11.35 3.43
CA ASN A 281 14.24 11.02 3.53
C ASN A 281 14.58 10.05 4.68
N GLY A 282 13.58 9.45 5.33
CA GLY A 282 13.78 8.51 6.43
C GLY A 282 14.50 7.23 5.98
N ILE A 283 15.56 6.85 6.69
CA ILE A 283 16.23 5.56 6.52
C ILE A 283 15.67 4.60 7.56
N TRP A 284 15.26 3.43 7.13
CA TRP A 284 14.66 2.39 7.97
C TRP A 284 15.46 1.10 7.89
N LYS A 285 15.43 0.26 8.91
CA LYS A 285 15.98 -1.10 8.85
C LYS A 285 14.85 -2.08 8.58
N ASN A 286 14.94 -2.79 7.45
CA ASN A 286 13.96 -3.80 7.04
C ASN A 286 12.49 -3.37 7.25
N ALA A 287 12.08 -2.19 6.80
CA ALA A 287 10.70 -1.74 7.00
C ALA A 287 9.69 -2.79 6.50
N ILE A 288 8.68 -3.13 7.31
CA ILE A 288 7.68 -4.14 6.93
C ILE A 288 6.87 -3.66 5.72
N ILE A 289 6.55 -2.37 5.66
CA ILE A 289 5.86 -1.73 4.53
C ILE A 289 6.75 -0.59 4.02
N PRO A 290 7.76 -0.86 3.17
CA PRO A 290 8.68 0.18 2.71
C PRO A 290 7.99 1.20 1.78
N VAL A 291 6.96 0.74 1.04
CA VAL A 291 6.06 1.56 0.22
C VAL A 291 4.65 0.98 0.27
N PRO A 292 3.59 1.76 0.02
CA PRO A 292 2.20 1.27 0.13
C PRO A 292 1.85 0.06 -0.75
N THR A 293 2.65 -0.22 -1.78
CA THR A 293 2.45 -1.32 -2.73
C THR A 293 3.33 -2.54 -2.45
N SER A 294 4.13 -2.53 -1.36
CA SER A 294 5.07 -3.59 -1.00
C SER A 294 4.99 -3.92 0.49
N THR A 295 5.00 -5.21 0.81
CA THR A 295 5.12 -5.68 2.18
C THR A 295 6.16 -6.79 2.25
N ILE A 296 7.16 -6.64 3.13
CA ILE A 296 8.23 -7.61 3.34
C ILE A 296 7.87 -8.47 4.56
N THR A 297 7.00 -9.46 4.38
CA THR A 297 6.52 -10.30 5.49
C THR A 297 7.49 -11.42 5.87
N SER A 298 8.30 -11.91 4.92
CA SER A 298 9.20 -13.06 5.13
C SER A 298 10.34 -12.82 6.12
N CYS A 299 10.63 -11.56 6.45
CA CYS A 299 11.69 -11.18 7.39
C CYS A 299 11.21 -11.03 8.83
N PHE A 300 9.92 -11.24 9.09
CA PHE A 300 9.28 -10.98 10.37
C PHE A 300 8.37 -12.12 10.81
N PRO A 301 8.11 -12.27 12.11
CA PRO A 301 6.95 -13.03 12.57
C PRO A 301 5.68 -12.51 11.89
N THR A 302 4.77 -13.40 11.50
CA THR A 302 3.52 -12.99 10.84
C THR A 302 2.72 -12.04 11.70
N GLN A 303 2.69 -12.25 13.02
CA GLN A 303 2.01 -11.37 13.96
C GLN A 303 2.56 -9.93 13.97
N PHE A 304 3.88 -9.77 13.79
CA PHE A 304 4.50 -8.44 13.68
C PHE A 304 4.05 -7.77 12.39
N ALA A 305 4.14 -8.50 11.27
CA ALA A 305 3.69 -7.98 9.98
C ALA A 305 2.20 -7.60 10.00
N ASP A 306 1.34 -8.46 10.53
CA ASP A 306 -0.09 -8.21 10.66
C ASP A 306 -0.38 -6.97 11.52
N SER A 307 0.38 -6.77 12.60
CA SER A 307 0.20 -5.59 13.46
C SER A 307 0.55 -4.27 12.75
N VAL A 308 1.62 -4.25 11.96
CA VAL A 308 1.99 -3.07 11.16
C VAL A 308 1.00 -2.83 10.03
N ILE A 309 0.53 -3.88 9.35
CA ILE A 309 -0.47 -3.78 8.28
C ILE A 309 -1.80 -3.28 8.83
N ALA A 310 -2.28 -3.82 9.96
CA ALA A 310 -3.52 -3.37 10.60
C ALA A 310 -3.45 -1.88 10.95
N ARG A 311 -2.32 -1.44 11.51
CA ARG A 311 -2.09 -0.02 11.79
C ARG A 311 -2.09 0.84 10.53
N ALA A 312 -1.43 0.38 9.47
CA ALA A 312 -1.30 1.13 8.21
C ALA A 312 -2.61 1.21 7.41
N VAL A 313 -3.42 0.14 7.39
CA VAL A 313 -4.57 0.01 6.49
C VAL A 313 -5.88 0.42 7.15
N SER A 314 -6.11 0.07 8.42
CA SER A 314 -7.39 0.34 9.10
C SER A 314 -7.28 1.46 10.13
N SER A 315 -6.14 2.17 10.19
CA SER A 315 -5.80 3.14 11.24
C SER A 315 -6.08 2.62 12.65
N THR A 316 -6.07 1.29 12.81
CA THR A 316 -6.48 0.64 14.05
C THR A 316 -5.25 0.41 14.89
N ILE A 317 -5.23 0.99 16.07
CA ILE A 317 -4.21 0.71 17.07
C ILE A 317 -4.57 -0.65 17.69
N LEU A 318 -3.82 -1.69 17.35
CA LEU A 318 -3.96 -2.98 18.00
C LEU A 318 -3.52 -2.90 19.46
N PRO A 319 -4.09 -3.73 20.37
CA PRO A 319 -3.56 -3.86 21.73
C PRO A 319 -2.09 -4.33 21.73
N PRO A 320 -1.37 -4.16 22.85
CA PRO A 320 -0.03 -4.74 22.99
C PRO A 320 -0.10 -6.27 22.81
N PHE A 321 1.04 -6.88 22.48
CA PHE A 321 1.12 -8.33 22.37
C PHE A 321 0.77 -8.99 23.70
N ALA A 322 -0.21 -9.89 23.69
CA ALA A 322 -0.65 -10.60 24.90
C ALA A 322 0.41 -11.58 25.39
N LYS A 323 1.21 -12.13 24.47
CA LYS A 323 2.44 -12.87 24.75
C LYS A 323 3.49 -12.48 23.72
N LEU A 324 4.67 -12.10 24.17
CA LEU A 324 5.73 -11.60 23.32
C LEU A 324 7.06 -12.27 23.65
N VAL A 325 7.65 -12.86 22.62
CA VAL A 325 9.05 -13.29 22.56
C VAL A 325 9.70 -12.52 21.41
N CYS A 326 10.79 -11.81 21.68
CA CYS A 326 11.50 -11.12 20.61
C CYS A 326 12.11 -12.11 19.62
N PRO A 327 12.18 -11.75 18.33
CA PRO A 327 12.88 -12.57 17.34
C PRO A 327 14.33 -12.83 17.75
N LYS A 328 14.92 -13.87 17.17
CA LYS A 328 16.32 -14.22 17.43
C LYS A 328 17.23 -13.03 17.15
N ASP A 329 18.18 -12.79 18.05
CA ASP A 329 19.16 -11.70 18.01
C ASP A 329 18.58 -10.27 18.12
N TRP A 330 17.28 -10.13 18.37
CA TRP A 330 16.67 -8.85 18.71
C TRP A 330 16.90 -8.50 20.19
N GLU A 331 16.97 -7.20 20.46
CA GLU A 331 17.10 -6.66 21.79
C GLU A 331 15.74 -6.62 22.50
N SER A 332 15.69 -7.18 23.70
CA SER A 332 14.53 -7.13 24.59
C SER A 332 14.75 -6.07 25.66
N THR A 333 14.06 -4.93 25.54
CA THR A 333 14.08 -3.89 26.58
C THR A 333 12.90 -4.10 27.53
N TYR A 334 13.18 -4.52 28.76
CA TYR A 334 12.16 -4.67 29.80
C TYR A 334 11.89 -3.33 30.47
N PHE A 335 10.61 -2.94 30.51
CA PHE A 335 10.18 -1.74 31.23
C PHE A 335 9.80 -2.07 32.68
N ASN A 336 9.25 -3.25 32.89
CA ASN A 336 9.03 -3.85 34.20
C ASN A 336 9.26 -5.38 34.08
N SER A 337 8.89 -6.16 35.11
CA SER A 337 9.11 -7.61 35.09
C SER A 337 8.31 -8.34 34.01
N THR A 338 7.17 -7.80 33.57
CA THR A 338 6.22 -8.46 32.67
C THR A 338 6.05 -7.80 31.31
N TYR A 339 6.51 -6.57 31.11
CA TYR A 339 6.32 -5.81 29.86
C TYR A 339 7.66 -5.51 29.20
N LEU A 340 7.77 -5.86 27.92
CA LEU A 340 8.97 -5.68 27.13
C LEU A 340 8.68 -5.05 25.77
N ILE A 341 9.74 -4.51 25.18
CA ILE A 341 9.76 -3.97 23.82
C ILE A 341 10.88 -4.66 23.05
N CYS A 342 10.56 -5.15 21.86
CA CYS A 342 11.49 -5.78 20.95
C CYS A 342 12.00 -4.76 19.92
N CYS A 343 13.33 -4.65 19.84
CA CYS A 343 14.01 -3.87 18.81
C CYS A 343 15.02 -4.73 18.04
N PRO A 344 15.29 -4.43 16.76
CA PRO A 344 16.37 -5.09 16.04
C PRO A 344 17.72 -4.90 16.75
N PRO A 345 18.72 -5.77 16.50
CA PRO A 345 20.04 -5.60 17.11
C PRO A 345 20.67 -4.24 16.76
N ASN A 346 21.27 -3.61 17.79
CA ASN A 346 21.87 -2.28 17.83
C ASN A 346 20.87 -1.11 17.69
N PHE A 347 19.62 -1.31 18.11
CA PHE A 347 18.59 -0.26 18.11
C PHE A 347 18.03 -0.03 19.51
N GLY A 348 18.06 1.21 19.96
CA GLY A 348 17.44 1.61 21.21
C GLY A 348 15.97 2.01 21.02
N PRO A 349 15.07 1.67 21.95
CA PRO A 349 13.68 2.11 21.87
C PRO A 349 13.55 3.61 22.17
N TYR A 350 12.86 4.32 21.30
CA TYR A 350 12.31 5.65 21.51
C TYR A 350 10.84 5.51 21.88
N LEU A 351 10.46 6.03 23.05
CA LEU A 351 9.16 5.80 23.69
C LEU A 351 8.43 7.13 23.91
N PRO A 352 7.60 7.59 22.94
CA PRO A 352 6.84 8.82 23.10
C PRO A 352 5.86 8.77 24.28
N ASN A 353 5.35 7.57 24.59
CA ASN A 353 4.34 7.34 25.62
C ASN A 353 4.91 6.64 26.86
N ARG A 354 6.20 6.84 27.16
CA ARG A 354 6.91 6.15 28.25
C ARG A 354 6.20 6.23 29.61
N ASP A 355 5.57 7.36 29.89
CA ASP A 355 4.93 7.63 31.19
C ASP A 355 3.49 7.07 31.27
N SER A 356 2.99 6.46 30.19
CA SER A 356 1.71 5.75 30.19
C SER A 356 1.78 4.53 31.09
N VAL A 357 0.91 4.48 32.10
CA VAL A 357 0.79 3.30 32.99
C VAL A 357 0.14 2.10 32.29
N ASP A 358 -0.66 2.35 31.27
CA ASP A 358 -1.42 1.31 30.57
C ASP A 358 -0.62 0.68 29.43
N ARG A 359 0.15 1.49 28.67
CA ARG A 359 0.93 1.01 27.53
C ARG A 359 2.16 1.91 27.24
N PRO A 360 3.25 1.75 28.00
CA PRO A 360 4.48 2.53 27.82
C PRO A 360 5.09 2.45 26.41
N GLY A 361 4.85 1.35 25.70
CA GLY A 361 5.33 1.07 24.35
C GLY A 361 4.41 1.52 23.22
N LEU A 362 3.30 2.20 23.52
CA LEU A 362 2.43 2.75 22.48
C LEU A 362 3.24 3.73 21.60
N ASP A 363 3.14 3.56 20.28
CA ASP A 363 3.89 4.36 19.29
C ASP A 363 5.41 4.33 19.45
N ALA A 364 5.94 3.32 20.13
CA ALA A 364 7.37 3.11 20.20
C ALA A 364 7.98 2.96 18.81
N LEU A 365 9.20 3.47 18.66
CA LEU A 365 10.05 3.28 17.50
C LEU A 365 11.41 2.79 17.95
N CYS A 366 12.04 1.92 17.19
CA CYS A 366 13.42 1.55 17.42
C CYS A 366 14.31 2.49 16.61
N THR A 367 15.36 3.03 17.23
CA THR A 367 16.26 3.98 16.57
C THR A 367 17.71 3.56 16.72
N SER A 368 18.49 3.80 15.67
CA SER A 368 19.94 3.62 15.65
C SER A 368 20.58 4.76 14.89
N SER A 369 21.80 5.15 15.23
CA SER A 369 22.49 6.24 14.55
C SER A 369 23.65 5.71 13.73
N ILE A 370 23.73 6.19 12.48
CA ILE A 370 24.91 6.00 11.64
C ILE A 370 25.73 7.29 11.72
N VAL A 371 27.00 7.15 12.10
CA VAL A 371 27.92 8.28 12.23
C VAL A 371 28.23 8.92 10.87
N ARG A 372 28.82 10.12 10.93
CA ARG A 372 29.01 11.03 9.80
C ARG A 372 29.88 10.41 8.71
N ASN A 373 29.54 10.65 7.45
CA ASN A 373 30.31 10.25 6.26
C ASN A 373 30.54 8.73 6.11
N VAL A 374 29.74 7.88 6.77
CA VAL A 374 29.80 6.43 6.59
C VAL A 374 29.14 6.06 5.28
N LEU A 375 29.85 5.28 4.44
CA LEU A 375 29.27 4.66 3.26
C LEU A 375 28.35 3.50 3.67
N MET A 376 27.19 3.44 3.04
CA MET A 376 26.17 2.43 3.31
C MET A 376 25.43 2.08 2.03
N ASP A 377 25.11 0.81 1.88
CA ASP A 377 24.20 0.33 0.83
C ASP A 377 22.78 0.40 1.35
N ILE A 378 21.92 1.13 0.64
CA ILE A 378 20.50 1.20 0.96
C ILE A 378 19.67 0.57 -0.16
N SER A 379 18.66 -0.19 0.21
CA SER A 379 17.59 -0.56 -0.71
C SER A 379 16.66 0.65 -0.83
N SER A 380 16.71 1.35 -1.95
CA SER A 380 15.80 2.43 -2.26
C SER A 380 14.61 1.88 -3.02
N TYR A 381 13.41 2.12 -2.50
CA TYR A 381 12.17 1.73 -3.16
C TYR A 381 11.59 2.93 -3.89
N ASP A 382 11.16 2.73 -5.13
CA ASP A 382 10.29 3.68 -5.82
C ASP A 382 8.81 3.43 -5.49
N LEU A 383 7.92 4.27 -6.02
CA LEU A 383 6.47 4.17 -5.80
C LEU A 383 5.85 2.89 -6.40
N THR A 384 6.60 2.11 -7.18
CA THR A 384 6.16 0.85 -7.80
C THR A 384 6.64 -0.40 -7.06
N ALA A 385 7.21 -0.24 -5.85
CA ALA A 385 7.84 -1.31 -5.08
C ALA A 385 9.12 -1.88 -5.72
N PHE A 386 9.64 -1.23 -6.76
CA PHE A 386 10.92 -1.63 -7.33
C PHE A 386 12.03 -1.17 -6.40
N ALA A 387 12.82 -2.13 -5.91
CA ALA A 387 13.94 -1.88 -5.04
C ALA A 387 15.24 -1.87 -5.84
N THR A 388 15.99 -0.79 -5.77
CA THR A 388 17.38 -0.74 -6.24
C THR A 388 18.30 -0.59 -5.05
N VAL A 389 19.38 -1.37 -5.02
CA VAL A 389 20.47 -1.12 -4.07
C VAL A 389 21.28 0.05 -4.61
N ILE A 390 21.36 1.12 -3.82
CA ILE A 390 22.18 2.29 -4.13
C ILE A 390 23.20 2.49 -3.01
N VAL A 391 24.44 2.83 -3.40
CA VAL A 391 25.47 3.25 -2.48
C VAL A 391 25.18 4.70 -2.09
N THR A 392 25.17 5.00 -0.80
CA THR A 392 25.01 6.36 -0.29
C THR A 392 25.95 6.60 0.89
N SER A 393 26.17 7.87 1.23
CA SER A 393 26.94 8.26 2.40
C SER A 393 26.06 8.97 3.41
N ALA A 394 26.16 8.59 4.69
CA ALA A 394 25.53 9.33 5.77
C ALA A 394 25.99 10.81 5.73
N PRO A 395 25.09 11.79 5.92
CA PRO A 395 25.44 13.21 5.90
C PRO A 395 26.52 13.58 6.93
N THR A 396 27.07 14.79 6.80
CA THR A 396 28.07 15.35 7.73
C THR A 396 27.56 15.55 9.16
N TYR A 397 26.25 15.37 9.41
CA TYR A 397 25.62 15.37 10.73
C TYR A 397 25.15 13.96 11.17
N GLY A 398 25.41 12.93 10.35
CA GLY A 398 24.93 11.56 10.57
C GLY A 398 23.51 11.35 10.06
N VAL A 399 22.97 10.16 10.29
CA VAL A 399 21.58 9.82 9.98
C VAL A 399 20.99 8.94 11.07
N LEU A 400 19.71 9.15 11.37
CA LEU A 400 18.93 8.28 12.23
C LEU A 400 18.26 7.20 11.37
N VAL A 401 18.49 5.95 11.75
CA VAL A 401 17.82 4.79 11.18
C VAL A 401 16.68 4.39 12.09
N LEU A 402 15.50 4.18 11.51
CA LEU A 402 14.28 3.81 12.20
C LEU A 402 13.98 2.33 12.01
N ALA A 403 13.26 1.71 12.93
CA ALA A 403 12.68 0.39 12.77
C ALA A 403 11.40 0.29 13.60
N ASP A 404 10.50 -0.60 13.17
CA ASP A 404 9.28 -0.90 13.92
C ASP A 404 9.63 -1.49 15.29
N ALA A 405 9.01 -0.95 16.34
CA ALA A 405 9.08 -1.49 17.69
C ALA A 405 7.81 -2.29 17.98
N PHE A 406 7.98 -3.40 18.70
CA PHE A 406 6.86 -4.26 19.09
C PHE A 406 6.82 -4.41 20.60
N ASP A 407 5.68 -4.06 21.20
CA ASP A 407 5.50 -4.02 22.64
C ASP A 407 4.50 -5.07 23.13
N GLY A 408 4.71 -5.58 24.34
CA GLY A 408 3.79 -6.55 24.91
C GLY A 408 4.26 -7.24 26.18
N THR A 409 3.43 -8.18 26.62
CA THR A 409 3.69 -8.98 27.81
C THR A 409 4.73 -10.05 27.50
N ALA A 410 5.84 -10.01 28.22
CA ALA A 410 6.93 -10.98 28.14
C ALA A 410 6.41 -12.41 28.37
N LEU A 411 6.65 -13.32 27.42
CA LEU A 411 6.38 -14.75 27.64
C LEU A 411 7.22 -15.29 28.81
N HIS A 412 8.45 -14.79 28.94
CA HIS A 412 9.37 -15.10 30.03
C HIS A 412 9.64 -13.81 30.81
N PRO A 413 8.94 -13.59 31.93
CA PRO A 413 9.16 -12.44 32.80
C PRO A 413 10.61 -12.38 33.26
N ARG A 414 11.15 -11.17 33.38
CA ARG A 414 12.49 -10.98 33.94
C ARG A 414 12.45 -11.21 35.45
N PRO A 415 13.34 -12.03 36.03
CA PRO A 415 13.46 -12.14 37.47
C PRO A 415 13.75 -10.74 38.04
N THR A 416 12.94 -10.34 39.02
CA THR A 416 13.05 -9.05 39.73
C THR A 416 14.24 -9.02 40.66
#